data_AF-A0A939HB41-F1
#
_entry.id   AF-A0A939HB41-F1
#
_cell.length_a   1.000
_cell.length_b   1.000
_cell.length_c   1.000
_cell.angle_alpha   90.00
_cell.angle_beta   90.00
_cell.angle_gamma   90.00
#
_symmetry.space_group_name_H-M   'P 1'
#
loop_
_entity.id
_entity.type
_entity.pdbx_description
1 polymer ?
#
loop_
_entity_poly.entity_id
_entity_poly.type
_entity_poly.pdbx_seq_one_letter_code
_entity_poly.pdbx_strand_id
1 'polypeptide(L)'
;MAKINSKQKGARGERELSLKLKEYGYETRRGQQYCGSNGDADVVGLPGIHIECKRVERLNLYDAMAQSKSDAINGEVPTIFHRKDRCEWLVTMKLEDWINLYKK
;
A
#
# COMPACT_ATOMS: atom_id res chain seq x y z
N MET A 1 6.10 -27.20 -10.91
CA MET A 1 6.09 -25.74 -10.70
C MET A 1 6.56 -25.45 -9.28
N ALA A 2 7.55 -24.57 -9.08
CA ALA A 2 7.98 -24.18 -7.74
C ALA A 2 6.85 -23.41 -7.04
N LYS A 3 6.60 -23.71 -5.75
CA LYS A 3 5.59 -23.04 -4.92
C LYS A 3 5.93 -21.55 -4.81
N ILE A 4 5.02 -20.67 -5.23
CA ILE A 4 5.23 -19.21 -5.09
C ILE A 4 5.35 -18.88 -3.60
N ASN A 5 6.48 -18.30 -3.21
CA ASN A 5 6.65 -17.80 -1.85
C ASN A 5 5.93 -16.44 -1.75
N SER A 6 4.64 -16.48 -1.38
CA SER A 6 3.79 -15.29 -1.28
C SER A 6 4.37 -14.21 -0.36
N LYS A 7 5.03 -14.60 0.74
CA LYS A 7 5.69 -13.67 1.67
C LYS A 7 6.84 -12.91 0.99
N GLN A 8 7.68 -13.62 0.25
CA GLN A 8 8.77 -12.99 -0.52
C GLN A 8 8.23 -12.12 -1.66
N LYS A 9 7.13 -12.53 -2.32
CA LYS A 9 6.48 -11.72 -3.37
C LYS A 9 5.92 -10.41 -2.80
N GLY A 10 5.23 -10.45 -1.66
CA GLY A 10 4.73 -9.28 -0.95
C GLY A 10 5.86 -8.31 -0.58
N ALA A 11 6.87 -8.81 0.14
CA ALA A 11 8.00 -7.98 0.55
C ALA A 11 8.80 -7.40 -0.63
N ARG A 12 8.81 -8.07 -1.79
CA ARG A 12 9.39 -7.52 -3.03
C ARG A 12 8.51 -6.42 -3.61
N GLY A 13 7.20 -6.61 -3.61
CA GLY A 13 6.23 -5.59 -4.02
C GLY A 13 6.35 -4.31 -3.19
N GLU A 14 6.43 -4.43 -1.87
CA GLU A 14 6.60 -3.28 -0.95
C GLU A 14 7.89 -2.49 -1.24
N ARG A 15 9.01 -3.18 -1.46
CA ARG A 15 10.29 -2.54 -1.83
C ARG A 15 10.22 -1.88 -3.20
N GLU A 16 9.59 -2.54 -4.16
CA GLU A 16 9.40 -2.01 -5.51
C GLU A 16 8.55 -0.74 -5.48
N LEU A 17 7.46 -0.73 -4.71
CA LEU A 17 6.60 0.44 -4.53
C LEU A 17 7.37 1.60 -3.88
N SER A 18 8.13 1.33 -2.82
CA SER A 18 8.95 2.35 -2.17
C SER A 18 9.98 2.96 -3.13
N LEU A 19 10.68 2.14 -3.93
CA LEU A 19 11.58 2.66 -4.95
C LEU A 19 10.82 3.50 -5.98
N LYS A 20 9.64 3.07 -6.41
CA LYS A 20 8.83 3.82 -7.37
C LYS A 20 8.40 5.18 -6.82
N LEU A 21 7.98 5.27 -5.56
CA LEU A 21 7.62 6.52 -4.91
C LEU A 21 8.83 7.47 -4.75
N LYS A 22 10.03 6.92 -4.52
CA LYS A 22 11.28 7.72 -4.51
C LYS A 22 11.58 8.36 -5.85
N GLU A 23 11.27 7.70 -6.97
CA GLU A 23 11.40 8.31 -8.30
C GLU A 23 10.53 9.58 -8.47
N TYR A 24 9.45 9.71 -7.69
CA TYR A 24 8.60 10.91 -7.65
C TYR A 24 9.00 11.90 -6.54
N GLY A 25 10.12 11.68 -5.85
CA GLY A 25 10.65 12.58 -4.82
C GLY A 25 10.17 12.31 -3.40
N TYR A 26 9.52 11.17 -3.13
CA TYR A 26 9.07 10.82 -1.79
C TYR A 26 10.09 9.93 -1.06
N GLU A 27 10.55 10.36 0.11
CA GLU A 27 11.45 9.60 0.99
C GLU A 27 10.71 8.45 1.70
N THR A 28 10.44 7.39 0.96
CA THR A 28 9.68 6.24 1.46
C THR A 28 10.58 5.07 1.87
N ARG A 29 10.04 4.18 2.71
CA ARG A 29 10.65 2.88 3.01
C ARG A 29 9.57 1.85 3.31
N ARG A 30 9.89 0.58 3.08
CA ARG A 30 9.06 -0.54 3.51
C ARG A 30 8.87 -0.50 5.05
N GLY A 31 7.64 -0.67 5.51
CA GLY A 31 7.30 -0.79 6.92
C GLY A 31 7.95 -2.02 7.56
N GLN A 32 8.18 -1.96 8.86
CA GLN A 32 8.63 -3.11 9.65
C GLN A 32 7.70 -3.24 10.85
N GLN A 33 6.83 -4.25 10.83
CA GLN A 33 6.06 -4.62 12.01
C GLN A 33 7.04 -5.10 13.10
N TYR A 34 7.35 -4.22 14.05
CA TYR A 34 8.08 -4.61 15.26
C TYR A 34 7.11 -5.04 16.34
N CYS A 35 7.44 -6.15 17.02
CA CYS A 35 6.79 -6.78 18.15
C CYS A 35 5.48 -6.14 18.64
N GLY A 36 4.36 -6.65 18.12
CA GLY A 36 3.06 -6.59 18.80
C GLY A 36 2.40 -5.21 18.86
N SER A 37 1.47 -5.01 17.94
CA SER A 37 0.40 -3.98 17.95
C SER A 37 0.81 -2.59 17.45
N ASN A 38 0.46 -2.31 16.18
CA ASN A 38 -0.37 -1.18 15.74
C ASN A 38 -0.02 -0.74 14.31
N GLY A 39 -0.96 -0.95 13.38
CA GLY A 39 -1.25 -0.04 12.26
C GLY A 39 -0.15 0.46 11.32
N ASP A 40 1.02 -0.18 11.27
CA ASP A 40 2.07 0.24 10.36
C ASP A 40 1.71 -0.07 8.90
N ALA A 41 1.69 0.97 8.06
CA ALA A 41 1.55 0.84 6.62
C ALA A 41 2.64 -0.06 6.02
N ASP A 42 2.30 -0.78 4.95
CA ASP A 42 3.24 -1.63 4.21
C ASP A 42 4.45 -0.83 3.68
N VAL A 43 4.21 0.43 3.32
CA VAL A 43 5.22 1.42 2.97
C VAL A 43 4.90 2.72 3.70
N VAL A 44 5.91 3.31 4.35
CA VAL A 44 5.79 4.57 5.09
C VAL A 44 6.56 5.68 4.39
N GLY A 45 6.22 6.93 4.71
CA GLY A 45 6.91 8.13 4.18
C GLY A 45 6.16 8.89 3.08
N LEU A 46 4.91 8.51 2.79
CA LEU A 46 4.01 9.30 1.96
C LEU A 46 3.04 10.07 2.88
N PRO A 47 3.14 11.40 3.00
CA PRO A 47 2.38 12.16 3.99
C PRO A 47 0.86 12.00 3.84
N GLY A 48 0.18 11.71 4.96
CA GLY A 48 -1.28 11.64 5.03
C GLY A 48 -1.91 10.41 4.37
N ILE A 49 -1.12 9.45 3.88
CA ILE A 49 -1.61 8.27 3.17
C ILE A 49 -1.16 7.00 3.89
N HIS A 50 -2.13 6.16 4.25
CA HIS A 50 -1.87 4.81 4.74
C HIS A 50 -1.77 3.86 3.55
N ILE A 51 -0.58 3.34 3.28
CA ILE A 51 -0.31 2.49 2.12
C ILE A 51 -0.52 1.01 2.46
N GLU A 52 -1.48 0.39 1.79
CA GLU A 52 -1.61 -1.06 1.69
C GLU A 52 -1.09 -1.53 0.30
N CYS A 53 -0.03 -2.34 0.27
CA CYS A 53 0.67 -2.75 -0.94
C CYS A 53 0.29 -4.18 -1.36
N LYS A 54 -0.36 -4.32 -2.52
CA LYS A 54 -0.77 -5.63 -3.06
C LYS A 54 -0.14 -5.95 -4.41
N ARG A 55 0.81 -6.89 -4.43
CA ARG A 55 1.35 -7.48 -5.68
C ARG A 55 0.72 -8.85 -5.96
N VAL A 56 -0.42 -8.87 -6.64
CA VAL A 56 -1.22 -10.08 -6.87
C VAL A 56 -1.86 -10.07 -8.26
N GLU A 57 -2.11 -11.26 -8.83
CA GLU A 57 -2.76 -11.39 -10.14
C GLU A 57 -4.28 -11.15 -10.08
N ARG A 58 -4.89 -11.44 -8.92
CA ARG A 58 -6.31 -11.22 -8.64
C ARG A 58 -6.43 -10.59 -7.27
N LEU A 59 -6.96 -9.37 -7.21
CA LEU A 59 -7.16 -8.61 -5.99
C LEU A 59 -8.65 -8.52 -5.70
N ASN A 60 -9.06 -8.90 -4.48
CA ASN A 60 -10.36 -8.50 -3.96
C ASN A 60 -10.22 -7.09 -3.35
N LEU A 61 -10.71 -6.09 -4.08
CA LEU A 61 -10.55 -4.68 -3.69
C LEU A 61 -11.28 -4.35 -2.39
N TYR A 62 -12.45 -4.96 -2.13
CA TYR A 62 -13.22 -4.66 -0.92
C TYR A 62 -12.57 -5.23 0.33
N ASP A 63 -12.04 -6.46 0.26
CA ASP A 63 -11.30 -7.05 1.38
C ASP A 63 -10.02 -6.28 1.67
N ALA A 64 -9.26 -5.92 0.62
CA ALA A 64 -8.04 -5.13 0.77
C ALA A 64 -8.33 -3.72 1.33
N MET A 65 -9.44 -3.10 0.92
CA MET A 65 -9.85 -1.80 1.45
C MET A 65 -10.34 -1.92 2.90
N ALA A 66 -11.01 -3.02 3.28
CA ALA A 66 -11.40 -3.28 4.66
C ALA A 66 -10.17 -3.47 5.55
N GLN A 67 -9.17 -4.22 5.09
CA GLN A 67 -7.88 -4.37 5.77
C GLN A 67 -7.19 -3.01 5.96
N SER A 68 -7.01 -2.26 4.87
CA SER A 68 -6.35 -0.94 4.89
C SER A 68 -7.03 0.04 5.86
N LYS A 69 -8.36 0.03 5.98
CA LYS A 69 -9.09 0.84 6.97
C LYS A 69 -8.86 0.41 8.41
N SER A 70 -8.76 -0.89 8.64
CA SER A 70 -8.54 -1.44 9.98
C SER A 70 -7.13 -1.15 10.47
N ASP A 71 -6.18 -1.12 9.54
CA ASP A 71 -4.76 -0.92 9.84
C ASP A 71 -4.38 0.57 9.84
N ALA A 72 -5.13 1.44 9.16
CA ALA A 72 -4.83 2.86 9.12
C ALA A 72 -4.84 3.54 10.50
N ILE A 73 -3.76 4.26 10.77
CA ILE A 73 -3.65 5.13 11.94
C ILE A 73 -4.48 6.39 11.73
N ASN A 74 -5.00 6.95 12.83
CA ASN A 74 -5.84 8.15 12.78
C ASN A 74 -5.14 9.32 12.05
N GLY A 75 -5.81 9.89 11.05
CA GLY A 75 -5.29 10.99 10.24
C GLY A 75 -4.63 10.58 8.93
N GLU A 76 -4.41 9.29 8.68
CA GLU A 76 -3.97 8.78 7.37
C GLU A 76 -5.16 8.25 6.55
N VAL A 77 -5.10 8.44 5.24
CA VAL A 77 -6.14 7.99 4.31
C VAL A 77 -5.83 6.57 3.80
N PRO A 78 -6.69 5.57 4.08
CA PRO A 78 -6.52 4.19 3.60
C PRO A 78 -6.46 4.13 2.07
N THR A 79 -5.34 3.64 1.54
CA THR A 79 -5.06 3.64 0.11
C THR A 79 -4.39 2.35 -0.34
N ILE A 80 -4.96 1.70 -1.34
CA ILE A 80 -4.40 0.47 -1.91
C ILE A 80 -3.49 0.83 -3.09
N PHE A 81 -2.22 0.47 -2.99
CA PHE A 81 -1.29 0.47 -4.11
C PHE A 81 -1.15 -0.96 -4.61
N HIS A 82 -1.54 -1.21 -5.85
CA HIS A 82 -1.56 -2.58 -6.37
C HIS A 82 -1.10 -2.70 -7.81
N ARG A 83 -0.56 -3.87 -8.14
CA ARG A 83 -0.23 -4.25 -9.51
C ARG A 83 -0.19 -5.76 -9.70
N LYS A 84 -0.40 -6.15 -10.96
CA LYS A 84 -0.11 -7.51 -11.45
C LYS A 84 1.33 -7.57 -11.96
N ASP A 85 1.86 -8.78 -12.13
CA ASP A 85 3.17 -8.94 -12.75
C ASP A 85 3.16 -8.38 -14.18
N ARG A 86 4.15 -7.52 -14.49
CA ARG A 86 4.31 -6.81 -15.78
C ARG A 86 3.21 -5.79 -16.12
N CYS A 87 2.44 -5.35 -15.12
CA CYS A 87 1.52 -4.23 -15.26
C CYS A 87 2.02 -3.00 -14.50
N GLU A 88 1.42 -1.85 -14.78
CA GLU A 88 1.61 -0.61 -14.06
C GLU A 88 1.09 -0.67 -12.61
N TRP A 89 1.53 0.28 -11.78
CA TRP A 89 0.98 0.49 -10.45
C TRP A 89 -0.33 1.27 -10.54
N LEU A 90 -1.36 0.76 -9.90
CA LEU A 90 -2.64 1.42 -9.74
C LEU A 90 -2.84 1.80 -8.27
N VAL A 91 -3.53 2.92 -8.06
CA VAL A 91 -3.91 3.41 -6.73
C VAL A 91 -5.43 3.35 -6.62
N THR A 92 -5.94 2.87 -5.49
CA THR A 92 -7.37 2.84 -5.20
C THR A 92 -7.65 3.45 -3.83
N MET A 93 -8.55 4.42 -3.83
CA MET A 93 -9.04 5.15 -2.66
C MET A 93 -10.56 5.17 -2.71
N LYS A 94 -11.24 5.47 -1.59
CA LYS A 94 -12.64 5.87 -1.68
C LYS A 94 -12.73 7.17 -2.46
N LEU A 95 -13.84 7.33 -3.18
CA LEU A 95 -14.13 8.55 -3.90
C LEU A 95 -14.15 9.78 -2.97
N GLU A 96 -14.77 9.68 -1.80
CA GLU A 96 -14.85 10.78 -0.84
C GLU A 96 -13.47 11.26 -0.38
N ASP A 97 -12.58 10.32 -0.08
CA ASP A 97 -11.21 10.60 0.33
C ASP A 97 -10.41 11.24 -0.81
N TRP A 98 -10.59 10.74 -2.04
CA TRP A 98 -9.98 11.33 -3.24
C TRP A 98 -10.43 12.78 -3.45
N ILE A 99 -11.73 13.05 -3.32
CA ILE A 99 -12.28 14.39 -3.47
C ILE A 99 -11.73 15.33 -2.39
N ASN A 100 -11.47 14.85 -1.17
CA ASN A 100 -10.89 15.66 -0.10
C ASN A 100 -9.47 16.15 -0.42
N LEU A 101 -8.70 15.45 -1.27
CA LEU A 101 -7.37 15.92 -1.71
C LEU A 101 -7.43 17.21 -2.55
N TYR A 102 -8.57 17.49 -3.19
CA TYR A 102 -8.77 18.67 -4.03
C TYR A 102 -9.51 19.80 -3.33
N LYS A 103 -10.10 19.53 -2.15
CA LYS A 103 -10.73 20.56 -1.35
C LYS A 103 -9.63 21.43 -0.75
N LYS A 104 -9.64 22.70 -1.13
CA LYS A 104 -8.79 23.75 -0.57
C LYS A 104 -9.39 24.27 0.72
#